data_AF-A0A944MCM9-F1
#
_entry.id   AF-A0A944MCM9-F1
#
_cell.length_a   1.000
_cell.length_b   1.000
_cell.length_c   1.000
_cell.angle_alpha   90.00
_cell.angle_beta   90.00
_cell.angle_gamma   90.00
#
_symmetry.space_group_name_H-M   'P 1'
#
loop_
_entity.id
_entity.type
_entity.pdbx_description
1 polymer ?
#
loop_
_entity_poly.entity_id
_entity_poly.type
_entity_poly.pdbx_seq_one_letter_code
_entity_poly.pdbx_strand_id
1 'polypeptide(L)'
;MNANSGTYLLVLRADTKAAVQIGRWGVLNIQPGYYLYVGSAFGPGGVPARVARHCREAKSKHWHIDYLREAATIKSIWYSQSGNRLEHRWAQALAKWSATEPVQGFGCSDCSCRAHLFYAKRAPAKAGLCDILGCKVKAWSCDRTA
;
A
#
# COMPACT_ATOMS: atom_id res chain seq x y z
N MET A 1 2.90 23.76 3.91
CA MET A 1 2.75 22.36 3.44
C MET A 1 4.13 21.71 3.44
N ASN A 2 4.29 20.51 4.01
CA ASN A 2 5.58 19.83 4.04
C ASN A 2 5.91 19.30 2.63
N ALA A 3 7.05 19.69 2.05
CA ALA A 3 7.50 19.28 0.71
C ALA A 3 7.61 17.75 0.55
N ASN A 4 7.68 17.02 1.66
CA ASN A 4 7.73 15.58 1.69
C ASN A 4 6.36 14.89 1.73
N SER A 5 5.26 15.65 1.78
CA SER A 5 3.91 15.06 1.83
C SER A 5 3.57 14.34 0.52
N GLY A 6 2.63 13.39 0.59
CA GLY A 6 2.13 12.78 -0.63
C GLY A 6 1.47 11.43 -0.43
N THR A 7 1.49 10.63 -1.49
CA THR A 7 0.82 9.33 -1.59
C THR A 7 1.85 8.25 -1.89
N TYR A 8 1.68 7.07 -1.30
CA TYR A 8 2.54 5.92 -1.51
C TYR A 8 1.72 4.66 -1.78
N LEU A 9 2.39 3.68 -2.40
CA LEU A 9 1.89 2.35 -2.67
C LEU A 9 2.94 1.34 -2.17
N LEU A 10 2.51 0.42 -1.31
CA LEU A 10 3.32 -0.73 -0.91
C LEU A 10 2.97 -1.90 -1.83
N VAL A 11 3.98 -2.56 -2.38
CA VAL A 11 3.85 -3.84 -3.07
C VAL A 11 4.34 -4.92 -2.13
N LEU A 12 3.42 -5.71 -1.59
CA LEU A 12 3.71 -6.84 -0.74
C LEU A 12 3.56 -8.15 -1.52
N ARG A 13 4.33 -9.17 -1.17
CA ARG A 13 4.23 -10.53 -1.71
C ARG A 13 3.91 -11.50 -0.58
N ALA A 14 2.86 -12.28 -0.76
CA ALA A 14 2.57 -13.46 0.05
C ALA A 14 2.97 -14.70 -0.74
N ASP A 15 3.74 -15.59 -0.12
CA ASP A 15 4.22 -16.83 -0.75
C ASP A 15 3.31 -18.02 -0.45
N THR A 16 2.57 -17.96 0.65
CA THR A 16 1.69 -19.03 1.12
C THR A 16 0.29 -18.51 1.39
N LYS A 17 -0.68 -19.44 1.52
CA LYS A 17 -2.01 -19.12 2.04
C LYS A 17 -1.92 -18.90 3.55
N ALA A 18 -2.63 -17.92 4.07
CA ALA A 18 -2.71 -17.66 5.51
C ALA A 18 -4.03 -16.98 5.87
N ALA A 19 -4.58 -17.29 7.04
CA ALA A 19 -5.65 -16.52 7.65
C ALA A 19 -5.03 -15.54 8.64
N VAL A 20 -5.18 -14.23 8.40
CA VAL A 20 -4.57 -13.19 9.24
C VAL A 20 -5.66 -12.37 9.92
N GLN A 21 -5.60 -12.30 11.24
CA GLN A 21 -6.47 -11.42 12.01
C GLN A 21 -6.01 -9.96 11.85
N ILE A 22 -6.79 -9.15 11.13
CA ILE A 22 -6.54 -7.74 10.90
C ILE A 22 -7.20 -6.92 12.01
N GLY A 23 -6.58 -6.89 13.19
CA GLY A 23 -7.11 -6.14 14.35
C GLY A 23 -8.60 -6.41 14.60
N ARG A 24 -9.42 -5.35 14.62
CA ARG A 24 -10.89 -5.44 14.74
C ARG A 24 -11.63 -5.54 13.39
N TRP A 25 -10.94 -5.41 12.27
CA TRP A 25 -11.54 -5.48 10.94
C TRP A 25 -12.02 -6.90 10.62
N GLY A 26 -11.31 -7.92 11.11
CA GLY A 26 -11.67 -9.33 10.96
C GLY A 26 -10.54 -10.16 10.34
N VAL A 27 -10.88 -11.38 9.94
CA VAL A 27 -9.94 -12.30 9.32
C VAL A 27 -9.84 -12.01 7.82
N LEU A 28 -8.62 -11.79 7.34
CA LEU A 28 -8.31 -11.75 5.91
C LEU A 28 -7.68 -13.08 5.49
N ASN A 29 -8.31 -13.75 4.53
CA ASN A 29 -7.75 -14.94 3.89
C ASN A 29 -6.81 -14.52 2.75
N ILE A 30 -5.52 -14.66 3.00
CA ILE A 30 -4.46 -14.35 2.06
C ILE A 30 -4.20 -15.57 1.19
N GLN A 31 -4.06 -15.33 -0.11
CA GLN A 31 -3.58 -16.27 -1.09
C GLN A 31 -2.22 -15.83 -1.68
N PRO A 32 -1.40 -16.77 -2.21
CA PRO A 32 -0.16 -16.43 -2.88
C PRO A 32 -0.34 -15.43 -4.00
N GLY A 33 0.57 -14.46 -4.08
CA GLY A 33 0.52 -13.37 -5.04
C GLY A 33 0.97 -12.05 -4.42
N TYR A 34 0.46 -10.96 -4.99
CA TYR A 34 0.87 -9.61 -4.65
C TYR A 34 -0.30 -8.82 -4.06
N TYR A 35 0.01 -7.97 -3.09
CA TYR A 35 -0.95 -7.07 -2.46
C TYR A 35 -0.44 -5.64 -2.58
N LEU A 36 -1.26 -4.78 -3.19
CA LEU A 36 -0.97 -3.38 -3.43
C LEU A 36 -1.77 -2.55 -2.43
N TYR A 37 -1.07 -1.90 -1.50
CA TYR A 37 -1.70 -1.05 -0.49
C TYR A 37 -1.42 0.42 -0.78
N VAL A 38 -2.47 1.23 -0.93
CA VAL A 38 -2.37 2.68 -1.12
C VAL A 38 -2.56 3.39 0.21
N GLY A 39 -1.74 4.41 0.47
CA GLY A 39 -1.97 5.30 1.60
C GLY A 39 -1.36 6.68 1.39
N SER A 40 -1.67 7.60 2.30
CA SER A 40 -1.10 8.94 2.31
C SER A 40 -0.23 9.26 3.52
N ALA A 41 0.61 10.26 3.35
CA ALA A 41 1.56 10.73 4.33
C ALA A 41 1.61 12.26 4.34
N PHE A 42 0.58 12.88 4.92
CA PHE A 42 0.46 14.34 5.09
C PHE A 42 0.82 14.84 6.50
N GLY A 43 1.16 13.90 7.40
CA GLY A 43 1.62 14.22 8.76
C GLY A 43 3.11 14.59 8.82
N PRO A 44 3.67 14.74 10.04
CA PRO A 44 5.08 15.02 10.26
C PRO A 44 6.00 14.03 9.52
N GLY A 45 7.04 14.55 8.87
CA GLY A 45 8.01 13.77 8.10
C GLY A 45 7.53 13.22 6.75
N GLY A 46 6.24 13.37 6.41
CA GLY A 46 5.70 13.05 5.08
C GLY A 46 5.92 11.60 4.65
N VAL A 47 6.01 11.40 3.33
CA VAL A 47 6.26 10.09 2.70
C VAL A 47 7.48 9.38 3.31
N PRO A 48 8.68 10.00 3.41
CA PRO A 48 9.87 9.36 3.98
C PRO A 48 9.64 8.73 5.35
N ALA A 49 9.03 9.47 6.28
CA ALA A 49 8.76 8.95 7.63
C ALA A 49 7.74 7.80 7.61
N ARG A 50 6.70 7.89 6.78
CA ARG A 50 5.66 6.86 6.68
C ARG A 50 6.21 5.56 6.06
N VAL A 51 6.95 5.65 4.96
CA VAL A 51 7.51 4.46 4.30
C VAL A 51 8.62 3.82 5.14
N ALA A 52 9.45 4.62 5.83
CA ALA A 52 10.43 4.09 6.78
C ALA A 52 9.76 3.31 7.91
N ARG A 53 8.63 3.79 8.46
CA ARG A 53 7.84 3.02 9.44
C ARG A 53 7.35 1.70 8.86
N HIS A 54 6.91 1.66 7.60
CA HIS A 54 6.46 0.41 6.94
C HIS A 54 7.59 -0.61 6.75
N CYS A 55 8.81 -0.13 6.51
CA CYS A 55 10.00 -0.97 6.39
C CYS A 55 10.39 -1.65 7.72
N ARG A 56 10.21 -1.00 8.88
CA ARG A 56 10.55 -1.59 10.19
C ARG A 56 9.81 -2.90 10.44
N GLU A 57 10.52 -3.93 10.88
CA GLU A 57 9.93 -5.23 11.22
C GLU A 57 9.25 -5.18 12.60
N ALA A 58 10.00 -4.77 13.63
CA ALA A 58 9.46 -4.58 14.98
C ALA A 58 8.78 -3.21 15.13
N LYS A 59 7.45 -3.21 15.25
CA LYS A 59 6.65 -2.01 15.54
C LYS A 59 5.29 -2.37 16.13
N SER A 60 4.69 -1.43 16.84
CA SER A 60 3.27 -1.53 17.20
C SER A 60 2.40 -1.53 15.95
N LYS A 61 1.42 -2.43 15.90
CA LYS A 61 0.44 -2.48 14.82
C LYS A 61 -0.57 -1.35 15.02
N HIS A 62 -0.64 -0.44 14.05
CA HIS A 62 -1.50 0.73 14.12
C HIS A 62 -2.47 0.80 12.93
N TRP A 63 -2.02 0.41 11.74
CA TRP A 63 -2.87 0.33 10.55
C TRP A 63 -3.16 -1.13 10.18
N HIS A 64 -4.26 -1.37 9.47
CA HIS A 64 -4.60 -2.71 8.96
C HIS A 64 -3.44 -3.38 8.20
N ILE A 65 -2.67 -2.59 7.44
CA ILE A 65 -1.52 -3.09 6.69
C ILE A 65 -0.37 -3.58 7.58
N ASP A 66 -0.26 -3.11 8.83
CA ASP A 66 0.76 -3.58 9.77
C ASP A 66 0.52 -5.04 10.18
N TYR A 67 -0.74 -5.50 10.20
CA TYR A 67 -1.09 -6.90 10.46
C TYR A 67 -0.75 -7.79 9.25
N LEU A 68 -0.97 -7.29 8.03
CA LEU A 68 -0.68 -8.04 6.80
C LEU A 68 0.82 -8.36 6.65
N ARG A 69 1.69 -7.54 7.25
CA ARG A 69 3.16 -7.71 7.19
C ARG A 69 3.65 -9.02 7.83
N GLU A 70 2.85 -9.67 8.67
CA GLU A 70 3.19 -10.98 9.27
C GLU A 70 3.10 -12.13 8.25
N ALA A 71 2.29 -11.97 7.20
CA ALA A 71 2.10 -12.97 6.16
C ALA A 71 2.56 -12.50 4.77
N ALA A 72 3.05 -11.26 4.65
CA ALA A 72 3.48 -10.69 3.39
C ALA A 72 4.71 -9.79 3.51
N THR A 73 5.66 -9.98 2.60
CA THR A 73 6.92 -9.22 2.56
C THR A 73 6.83 -8.05 1.58
N ILE A 74 7.25 -6.85 2.00
CA ILE A 74 7.38 -5.70 1.09
C ILE A 74 8.46 -6.04 0.05
N LYS A 75 8.10 -5.98 -1.23
CA LYS A 75 9.02 -6.12 -2.36
C LYS A 75 9.37 -4.79 -3.01
N SER A 76 8.46 -3.82 -2.95
CA SER A 76 8.70 -2.49 -3.49
C SER A 76 7.81 -1.47 -2.81
N ILE A 77 8.27 -0.23 -2.78
CA ILE A 77 7.47 0.91 -2.37
C ILE A 77 7.58 1.96 -3.46
N TRP A 78 6.44 2.44 -3.94
CA TRP A 78 6.37 3.51 -4.92
C TRP A 78 5.62 4.69 -4.36
N TYR A 79 6.01 5.91 -4.72
CA TYR A 79 5.44 7.10 -4.11
C TYR A 79 5.48 8.32 -5.02
N SER A 80 4.62 9.29 -4.71
CA SER A 80 4.65 10.64 -5.26
C SER A 80 4.66 11.64 -4.11
N GLN A 81 5.60 12.59 -4.16
CA GLN A 81 5.64 13.72 -3.23
C GLN A 81 4.91 14.89 -3.88
N SER A 82 3.80 15.29 -3.28
CA SER A 82 2.94 16.36 -3.76
C SER A 82 2.08 16.87 -2.61
N GLY A 83 1.71 18.16 -2.66
CA GLY A 83 0.65 18.70 -1.81
C GLY A 83 -0.74 18.15 -2.14
N ASN A 84 -0.91 17.53 -3.31
CA ASN A 84 -2.18 16.96 -3.75
C ASN A 84 -2.43 15.60 -3.07
N ARG A 85 -3.64 15.42 -2.51
CA ARG A 85 -4.10 14.16 -1.93
C ARG A 85 -4.52 13.20 -3.05
N LEU A 86 -3.58 12.36 -3.50
CA LEU A 86 -3.80 11.43 -4.61
C LEU A 86 -4.27 10.04 -4.18
N GLU A 87 -4.36 9.76 -2.88
CA GLU A 87 -4.71 8.44 -2.32
C GLU A 87 -6.00 7.86 -2.93
N HIS A 88 -7.11 8.59 -2.89
CA HIS A 88 -8.37 8.12 -3.45
C HIS A 88 -8.30 7.92 -4.97
N ARG A 89 -7.59 8.81 -5.68
CA ARG A 89 -7.40 8.68 -7.13
C ARG A 89 -6.61 7.41 -7.47
N TRP A 90 -5.57 7.10 -6.69
CA TRP A 90 -4.77 5.88 -6.87
C TRP A 90 -5.60 4.64 -6.55
N ALA A 91 -6.36 4.64 -5.46
CA ALA A 91 -7.28 3.55 -5.11
C ALA A 91 -8.33 3.31 -6.21
N GLN A 92 -8.92 4.38 -6.76
CA GLN A 92 -9.87 4.28 -7.88
C GLN A 92 -9.24 3.74 -9.17
N ALA A 93 -8.01 4.16 -9.48
CA ALA A 93 -7.29 3.67 -10.66
C ALA A 93 -6.98 2.17 -10.54
N LEU A 94 -6.52 1.72 -9.37
CA LEU A 94 -6.30 0.29 -9.10
C LEU A 94 -7.60 -0.49 -9.17
N ALA A 95 -8.70 0.01 -8.58
CA ALA A 95 -10.00 -0.66 -8.63
C ALA A 95 -10.53 -0.89 -10.06
N LYS A 96 -10.06 -0.10 -11.04
CA LYS A 96 -10.40 -0.22 -12.47
C LYS A 96 -9.37 -1.00 -13.27
N TRP A 97 -8.21 -1.31 -12.69
CA TRP A 97 -7.15 -1.99 -13.38
C TRP A 97 -7.41 -3.50 -13.39
N SER A 98 -7.56 -4.08 -14.58
CA SER A 98 -7.86 -5.50 -14.80
C SER A 98 -6.84 -6.46 -14.19
N ALA A 99 -5.63 -5.99 -13.88
CA ALA A 99 -4.60 -6.79 -13.23
C ALA A 99 -4.79 -6.95 -11.72
N THR A 100 -5.77 -6.25 -11.12
CA THR A 100 -5.97 -6.23 -9.67
C THR A 100 -7.42 -6.42 -9.27
N GLU A 101 -7.62 -6.98 -8.08
CA GLU A 101 -8.92 -7.21 -7.46
C GLU A 101 -8.99 -6.47 -6.11
N PRO A 102 -9.98 -5.62 -5.86
CA PRO A 102 -10.12 -4.91 -4.59
C PRO A 102 -10.43 -5.87 -3.43
N VAL A 103 -9.67 -5.78 -2.35
CA VAL A 103 -10.00 -6.43 -1.07
C VAL A 103 -11.05 -5.56 -0.36
N GLN A 104 -12.33 -5.85 -0.63
CA GLN A 104 -13.46 -4.98 -0.26
C GLN A 104 -13.42 -4.55 1.21
N GLY A 105 -13.60 -3.25 1.45
CA GLY A 105 -13.67 -2.67 2.79
C GLY A 105 -12.32 -2.53 3.51
N PHE A 106 -11.20 -2.98 2.91
CA PHE A 106 -9.90 -2.90 3.57
C PHE A 106 -9.34 -1.47 3.51
N GLY A 107 -9.08 -0.88 4.69
CA GLY A 107 -8.34 0.38 4.81
C GLY A 107 -9.08 1.61 4.30
N CYS A 108 -10.40 1.54 4.17
CA CYS A 108 -11.25 2.62 3.65
C CYS A 108 -12.41 2.97 4.59
N SER A 109 -12.25 2.78 5.91
CA SER A 109 -13.31 3.02 6.90
C SER A 109 -13.75 4.48 7.00
N ASP A 110 -12.91 5.41 6.56
CA ASP A 110 -13.11 6.86 6.60
C ASP A 110 -13.37 7.47 5.21
N CYS A 111 -13.61 6.64 4.17
CA CYS A 111 -13.89 7.13 2.83
C CYS A 111 -14.82 6.21 2.02
N SER A 112 -15.25 6.68 0.84
CA SER A 112 -16.13 5.93 -0.07
C SER A 112 -15.38 5.02 -1.05
N CYS A 113 -14.07 4.83 -0.87
CA CYS A 113 -13.30 3.91 -1.71
C CYS A 113 -13.75 2.46 -1.48
N ARG A 114 -13.76 1.65 -2.53
CA ARG A 114 -14.08 0.21 -2.43
C ARG A 114 -13.08 -0.54 -1.54
N ALA A 115 -11.80 -0.18 -1.67
CA ALA A 115 -10.68 -0.73 -0.93
C ALA A 115 -9.47 0.17 -1.09
N HIS A 116 -8.54 0.12 -0.14
CA HIS A 116 -7.17 0.66 -0.26
C HIS A 116 -6.13 -0.46 -0.41
N LEU A 117 -6.56 -1.73 -0.33
CA LEU A 117 -5.76 -2.92 -0.59
C LEU A 117 -6.31 -3.66 -1.80
N PHE A 118 -5.42 -4.08 -2.70
CA PHE A 118 -5.77 -4.78 -3.93
C PHE A 118 -4.90 -6.03 -4.08
N TYR A 119 -5.50 -7.15 -4.45
CA TYR A 119 -4.79 -8.38 -4.80
C TYR A 119 -4.39 -8.37 -6.28
N ALA A 120 -3.24 -8.93 -6.61
CA ALA A 120 -2.80 -9.20 -7.96
C ALA A 120 -2.09 -10.55 -8.03
N LYS A 121 -2.44 -11.36 -9.05
CA LYS A 121 -1.82 -12.69 -9.23
C LYS A 121 -0.35 -12.60 -9.65
N ARG A 122 0.06 -11.53 -10.31
CA ARG A 122 1.41 -11.30 -10.83
C ARG A 122 2.00 -10.03 -10.25
N ALA A 123 3.34 -9.94 -10.25
CA ALA A 123 4.05 -8.76 -9.81
C ALA A 123 3.62 -7.55 -10.66
N PRO A 124 3.20 -6.43 -10.06
CA PRO A 124 2.94 -5.23 -10.82
C PRO A 124 4.26 -4.66 -11.37
N ALA A 125 4.25 -4.19 -12.61
CA ALA A 125 5.34 -3.41 -13.16
C ALA A 125 5.15 -1.93 -12.84
N LYS A 126 6.23 -1.23 -12.45
CA LYS A 126 6.19 0.21 -12.16
C LYS A 126 5.68 1.03 -13.34
N ALA A 127 6.06 0.66 -14.57
CA ALA A 127 5.61 1.32 -15.79
C ALA A 127 4.09 1.23 -15.94
N GLY A 128 3.52 0.02 -15.86
CA GLY A 128 2.07 -0.17 -15.93
C GLY A 128 1.31 0.58 -14.82
N LEU A 129 1.91 0.72 -13.63
CA LEU A 129 1.35 1.58 -12.59
C LEU A 129 1.37 3.06 -13.00
N CYS A 130 2.50 3.58 -13.49
CA CYS A 130 2.57 4.97 -13.97
C CYS A 130 1.51 5.25 -15.05
N ASP A 131 1.28 4.30 -15.96
CA ASP A 131 0.32 4.43 -17.04
C ASP A 131 -1.11 4.58 -16.50
N ILE A 132 -1.54 3.71 -15.58
CA ILE A 132 -2.90 3.79 -15.02
C ILE A 132 -3.10 4.98 -14.08
N LEU A 133 -2.03 5.47 -13.43
CA LEU A 133 -2.10 6.63 -12.53
C LEU A 133 -2.09 7.95 -13.30
N GLY A 134 -1.54 7.96 -14.52
CA GLY A 134 -1.28 9.16 -15.30
C GLY A 134 -0.22 10.07 -14.65
N CYS A 135 0.70 9.50 -13.86
CA CYS A 135 1.77 10.24 -13.22
C CYS A 135 3.01 9.37 -12.97
N LYS A 136 4.19 9.99 -12.92
CA LYS A 136 5.43 9.31 -12.55
C LYS A 136 5.49 9.09 -11.04
N VAL A 137 5.96 7.91 -10.63
CA VAL A 137 6.24 7.58 -9.24
C VAL A 137 7.73 7.33 -9.00
N LYS A 138 8.23 7.71 -7.83
CA LYS A 138 9.56 7.36 -7.34
C LYS A 138 9.52 5.98 -6.66
N ALA A 139 10.68 5.33 -6.51
CA ALA A 139 10.80 4.08 -5.77
C ALA A 139 11.56 4.30 -4.47
N TRP A 140 11.20 3.55 -3.44
CA TRP A 140 11.87 3.52 -2.14
C TRP A 140 12.34 2.09 -1.84
N SER A 141 13.56 1.96 -1.31
CA SER A 141 14.14 0.69 -0.85
C SER A 141 14.17 0.67 0.67
N CYS A 142 13.77 -0.47 1.26
CA CYS A 142 13.83 -0.70 2.70
C CYS A 142 15.23 -1.10 3.19
N ASP A 143 16.20 -1.25 2.29
CA ASP A 143 17.56 -1.74 2.59
C ASP A 143 18.43 -0.69 3.32
N ARG A 144 17.85 0.46 3.69
CA ARG A 144 18.53 1.61 4.32
C ARG A 144 18.04 1.93 5.73
N THR A 145 17.43 0.97 6.41
CA THR A 145 17.05 1.13 7.82
C THR A 145 17.52 -0.07 8.63
N ALA A 146 18.84 -0.10 8.87
CA ALA A 146 19.43 -0.63 10.09
C ALA A 146 19.91 0.57 10.91
#